data_AF-A0A1X1MVQ5-F1
#
_entry.id   AF-A0A1X1MVQ5-F1
#
_cell.length_a   1.000
_cell.length_b   1.000
_cell.length_c   1.000
_cell.angle_alpha   90.00
_cell.angle_beta   90.00
_cell.angle_gamma   90.00
#
_symmetry.space_group_name_H-M   'P 1'
#
loop_
_entity.id
_entity.type
_entity.pdbx_description
1 polymer ?
#
loop_
_entity_poly.entity_id
_entity_poly.type
_entity_poly.pdbx_seq_one_letter_code
_entity_poly.pdbx_strand_id
1 'polypeptide(L)'
;MDVAVGSRLAHDGRWWTVTELTAGSVLLTDVGGGVRQVGLAHLLAHPSTRLLTDVPVDAVEGVGADLAGLNAAGREALAERVGHVQEVRTGFRRGWSTSGGGGDRQR
;
A
#
# COMPACT_ATOMS: atom_id res chain seq x y z
N MET A 1 -9.21 20.56 -7.69
CA MET A 1 -8.21 19.50 -7.45
C MET A 1 -8.47 18.54 -8.58
N ASP A 2 -7.62 18.57 -9.60
CA ASP A 2 -8.04 18.11 -10.93
C ASP A 2 -7.29 16.83 -11.27
N VAL A 3 -8.04 15.79 -11.66
CA VAL A 3 -7.49 14.51 -12.13
C VAL A 3 -7.34 14.59 -13.64
N ALA A 4 -6.15 14.31 -14.15
CA ALA A 4 -5.84 14.26 -15.57
C ALA A 4 -5.07 12.98 -15.92
N VAL A 5 -4.94 12.70 -17.22
CA VAL A 5 -4.02 11.67 -17.71
C VAL A 5 -2.60 12.02 -17.24
N GLY A 6 -1.88 11.03 -16.71
CA GLY A 6 -0.57 11.19 -16.07
C GLY A 6 -0.64 11.54 -14.58
N SER A 7 -1.80 11.88 -14.03
CA SER A 7 -1.94 12.10 -12.58
C SER A 7 -1.61 10.82 -11.80
N ARG A 8 -0.86 10.97 -10.71
CA ARG A 8 -0.61 9.90 -9.75
C ARG A 8 -1.54 10.02 -8.55
N LEU A 9 -2.03 8.89 -8.09
CA LEU A 9 -2.91 8.83 -6.92
C LEU A 9 -2.66 7.57 -6.10
N ALA A 10 -2.84 7.70 -4.79
CA ALA A 10 -3.02 6.56 -3.92
C ALA A 10 -4.50 6.21 -3.86
N HIS A 11 -4.86 4.95 -4.06
CA HIS A 11 -6.22 4.45 -3.93
C HIS A 11 -6.18 3.00 -3.46
N ASP A 12 -6.95 2.70 -2.42
CA ASP A 12 -7.03 1.38 -1.78
C ASP A 12 -5.67 0.81 -1.36
N GLY A 13 -4.80 1.69 -0.87
CA GLY A 13 -3.47 1.32 -0.39
C GLY A 13 -2.47 0.99 -1.50
N ARG A 14 -2.84 1.19 -2.77
CA ARG A 14 -1.96 1.06 -3.94
C ARG A 14 -1.74 2.39 -4.62
N TRP A 15 -0.63 2.47 -5.35
CA TRP A 15 -0.23 3.65 -6.09
C TRP A 15 -0.54 3.42 -7.55
N TRP A 16 -1.20 4.39 -8.16
CA TRP A 16 -1.74 4.29 -9.49
C TRP A 16 -1.37 5.52 -10.30
N THR A 17 -1.20 5.32 -11.61
CA THR A 17 -1.11 6.37 -12.61
C THR A 17 -2.38 6.33 -13.46
N VAL A 18 -2.99 7.50 -13.68
CA VAL A 18 -4.11 7.63 -14.61
C VAL A 18 -3.57 7.53 -16.03
N THR A 19 -3.89 6.45 -16.74
CA THR A 19 -3.46 6.26 -18.13
C THR A 19 -4.52 6.72 -19.12
N GLU A 20 -5.79 6.60 -18.75
CA GLU A 20 -6.90 7.08 -19.57
C GLU A 20 -7.97 7.72 -18.67
N LEU A 21 -8.60 8.77 -19.19
CA LEU A 21 -9.69 9.47 -18.54
C LEU A 21 -10.84 9.65 -19.52
N THR A 22 -12.01 9.12 -19.18
CA THR A 22 -13.26 9.34 -19.90
C THR A 22 -14.26 10.08 -19.03
N ALA A 23 -15.40 10.49 -19.59
CA ALA A 23 -16.40 11.29 -18.88
C ALA A 23 -16.95 10.63 -17.59
N GLY A 24 -16.84 9.30 -17.45
CA GLY A 24 -17.37 8.58 -16.29
C GLY A 24 -16.39 7.62 -15.61
N SER A 25 -15.25 7.33 -16.23
CA SER A 25 -14.31 6.34 -15.70
C SER A 25 -12.86 6.73 -15.92
N VAL A 26 -11.99 6.14 -15.12
CA VAL A 26 -10.56 6.34 -15.12
C VAL A 26 -9.90 4.97 -15.26
N LEU A 27 -8.93 4.86 -16.17
CA LEU A 27 -8.06 3.70 -16.25
C LEU A 27 -6.80 3.99 -15.44
N LEU A 28 -6.48 3.08 -14.53
CA LEU A 28 -5.37 3.15 -13.62
C LEU A 28 -4.38 2.04 -13.92
N THR A 29 -3.09 2.38 -13.93
CA THR A 29 -2.01 1.39 -13.98
C THR A 29 -1.05 1.56 -12.81
N ASP A 30 -0.53 0.44 -12.31
CA ASP A 30 0.56 0.44 -11.32
C ASP A 30 1.89 0.04 -11.99
N VAL A 31 3.00 0.32 -11.29
CA VAL A 31 4.36 -0.01 -11.77
C VAL A 31 4.64 -1.52 -11.87
N GLY A 32 3.82 -2.34 -11.22
CA GLY A 32 3.87 -3.80 -11.27
C GLY A 32 3.04 -4.40 -12.42
N GLY A 33 2.48 -3.57 -13.31
CA GLY A 33 1.66 -4.01 -14.44
C GLY A 33 0.19 -4.27 -14.09
N GLY A 34 -0.24 -3.92 -12.88
CA GLY A 34 -1.65 -3.95 -12.50
C GLY A 34 -2.46 -2.92 -13.29
N VAL A 35 -3.64 -3.32 -13.78
CA VAL A 35 -4.58 -2.46 -14.50
C VAL A 35 -5.94 -2.48 -13.80
N ARG A 36 -6.55 -1.32 -13.63
CA ARG A 36 -7.88 -1.19 -13.00
C ARG A 36 -8.68 -0.05 -13.61
N GLN A 37 -9.93 -0.33 -13.99
CA GLN A 37 -10.90 0.71 -14.36
C GLN A 37 -11.79 1.04 -13.16
N VAL A 38 -11.96 2.33 -12.86
CA VAL A 38 -12.78 2.81 -11.73
C VAL A 38 -13.68 3.96 -12.19
N GLY A 39 -14.90 4.06 -11.68
CA GLY A 39 -15.76 5.23 -11.93
C GLY A 39 -15.17 6.50 -11.32
N LEU A 40 -15.13 7.60 -12.08
CA LEU A 40 -14.47 8.84 -11.64
C LEU A 40 -15.10 9.42 -10.36
N ALA A 41 -16.43 9.46 -10.29
CA ALA A 41 -17.12 9.96 -9.11
C ALA A 41 -16.85 9.09 -7.87
N HIS A 42 -16.82 7.76 -8.04
CA HIS A 42 -16.48 6.84 -6.96
C HIS A 42 -15.04 7.05 -6.50
N LEU A 43 -14.09 7.13 -7.44
CA LEU A 43 -12.68 7.35 -7.15
C LEU A 43 -12.49 8.63 -6.32
N LEU A 44 -13.09 9.74 -6.73
CA LEU A 44 -12.98 11.03 -6.06
C LEU A 44 -13.68 11.08 -4.69
N ALA A 45 -14.78 10.33 -4.52
CA ALA A 45 -15.51 10.26 -3.26
C ALA A 45 -14.89 9.28 -2.26
N HIS A 46 -14.02 8.37 -2.71
CA HIS A 46 -13.48 7.33 -1.86
C HIS A 46 -12.45 7.90 -0.85
N PRO A 47 -12.59 7.64 0.46
CA PRO A 47 -11.76 8.27 1.48
C PRO A 47 -10.28 7.81 1.45
N SER A 48 -10.00 6.68 0.79
CA SER A 48 -8.62 6.22 0.57
C SER A 48 -7.92 6.94 -0.60
N THR A 49 -8.66 7.69 -1.42
CA THR A 49 -8.12 8.35 -2.60
C THR A 49 -7.39 9.62 -2.22
N ARG A 50 -6.11 9.70 -2.61
CA ARG A 50 -5.29 10.91 -2.48
C ARG A 50 -4.53 11.16 -3.77
N LEU A 51 -4.70 12.34 -4.35
CA LEU A 51 -3.88 12.82 -5.45
C LEU A 51 -2.48 13.18 -4.93
N LEU A 52 -1.45 12.71 -5.64
CA LEU A 52 -0.06 12.91 -5.30
C LEU A 52 0.49 14.08 -6.13
N THR A 53 0.03 15.30 -5.83
CA THR A 53 0.37 16.52 -6.59
C THR A 53 1.78 17.06 -6.33
N ASP A 54 2.37 16.75 -5.17
CA ASP A 54 3.68 17.29 -4.75
C ASP A 54 4.79 16.22 -4.69
N VAL A 55 4.52 15.02 -5.22
CA VAL A 55 5.53 13.95 -5.27
C VAL A 55 6.22 14.01 -6.63
N PRO A 56 7.53 14.33 -6.69
CA PRO A 56 8.28 14.28 -7.94
C PRO A 56 8.04 12.94 -8.64
N VAL A 57 7.94 12.97 -9.98
CA VAL A 57 7.70 11.77 -10.81
C VAL A 57 8.73 10.66 -10.53
N ASP A 58 9.91 11.02 -10.04
CA ASP A 58 11.00 10.09 -9.72
C ASP A 58 11.03 9.66 -8.23
N ALA A 59 10.29 10.31 -7.34
CA ALA A 59 10.42 10.10 -5.89
C ALA A 59 9.88 8.75 -5.39
N VAL A 60 9.09 8.05 -6.21
CA VAL A 60 8.53 6.72 -5.87
C VAL A 60 9.52 5.60 -6.19
N GLU A 61 10.35 5.80 -7.23
CA GLU A 61 11.38 4.83 -7.60
C GLU A 61 12.52 4.77 -6.56
N GLY A 62 12.67 5.79 -5.72
CA GLY A 62 13.74 5.87 -4.70
C GLY A 62 13.47 5.11 -3.40
N VAL A 63 12.23 5.12 -2.88
CA VAL A 63 11.94 4.58 -1.53
C VAL A 63 12.24 3.08 -1.44
N GLY A 64 11.96 2.32 -2.50
CA GLY A 64 12.26 0.88 -2.52
C GLY A 64 13.77 0.60 -2.44
N ALA A 65 14.57 1.41 -3.13
CA ALA A 65 16.03 1.31 -3.09
C ALA A 65 16.59 1.72 -1.72
N ASP A 66 16.05 2.79 -1.12
CA ASP A 66 16.44 3.24 0.22
C ASP A 66 16.13 2.18 1.28
N LEU A 67 14.95 1.54 1.20
CA LEU A 67 14.58 0.44 2.08
C LEU A 67 15.43 -0.81 1.85
N ALA A 68 15.78 -1.13 0.60
CA ALA A 68 16.67 -2.24 0.27
C ALA A 68 18.10 -2.01 0.78
N GLY A 69 18.54 -0.76 0.83
CA GLY A 69 19.84 -0.34 1.37
C GLY A 69 19.97 -0.38 2.89
N LEU A 70 18.89 -0.67 3.63
CA LEU A 70 18.94 -0.75 5.09
C LEU A 70 19.86 -1.89 5.57
N ASN A 71 20.73 -1.56 6.52
CA ASN A 71 21.52 -2.55 7.26
C ASN A 71 20.63 -3.41 8.18
N ALA A 72 21.20 -4.43 8.82
CA ALA A 72 20.45 -5.37 9.66
C ALA A 72 19.64 -4.69 10.77
N ALA A 73 20.26 -3.75 11.51
CA ALA A 73 19.59 -3.00 12.57
C ALA A 73 18.47 -2.11 12.04
N GLY A 74 18.67 -1.46 10.89
CA GLY A 74 17.64 -0.65 10.23
C GLY A 74 16.45 -1.48 9.76
N ARG A 75 16.69 -2.69 9.25
CA ARG A 75 15.63 -3.62 8.86
C ARG A 75 14.84 -4.14 10.06
N GLU A 76 15.50 -4.42 11.17
CA GLU A 76 14.84 -4.84 12.41
C GLU A 76 13.95 -3.74 12.98
N ALA A 77 14.46 -2.51 13.08
CA ALA A 77 13.69 -1.36 13.54
C ALA A 77 12.49 -1.06 12.62
N LEU A 78 12.65 -1.22 11.30
CA LEU A 78 11.54 -1.10 10.36
C LEU A 78 10.49 -2.20 10.57
N ALA A 79 10.93 -3.46 10.75
CA ALA A 79 10.04 -4.59 10.97
C ALA A 79 9.21 -4.44 12.25
N GLU A 80 9.81 -3.89 13.32
CA GLU A 80 9.12 -3.58 14.58
C GLU A 80 8.03 -2.52 14.37
N ARG A 81 8.36 -1.40 13.73
CA ARG A 81 7.40 -0.31 13.46
C ARG A 81 6.25 -0.75 12.56
N VAL A 82 6.56 -1.44 11.47
CA VAL A 82 5.54 -2.00 10.56
C VAL A 82 4.69 -3.03 11.29
N GLY A 83 5.31 -3.85 12.14
CA GLY A 83 4.61 -4.78 13.01
C GLY A 83 3.59 -4.08 13.87
N HIS A 84 4.02 -3.09 14.64
CA HIS A 84 3.13 -2.33 15.51
C HIS A 84 1.94 -1.72 14.77
N VAL A 85 2.15 -1.11 13.59
CA VAL A 85 1.05 -0.58 12.77
C VAL A 85 0.06 -1.69 12.38
N GLN A 86 0.55 -2.88 12.03
CA GLN A 86 -0.32 -4.01 11.73
C GLN A 86 -1.08 -4.50 12.96
N GLU A 87 -0.46 -4.54 14.14
CA GLU A 87 -1.15 -4.91 15.38
C GLU A 87 -2.27 -3.93 15.72
N VAL A 88 -2.02 -2.62 15.58
CA VAL A 88 -3.03 -1.58 15.80
C VAL A 88 -4.19 -1.72 14.81
N ARG A 89 -3.89 -2.00 13.54
CA ARG A 89 -4.93 -2.11 12.50
C ARG A 89 -5.75 -3.39 12.58
N THR A 90 -5.14 -4.48 13.05
CA THR A 90 -5.78 -5.81 13.09
C THR A 90 -6.27 -6.21 14.48
N GLY A 91 -5.80 -5.53 15.53
CA GLY A 91 -6.00 -5.91 16.93
C GLY A 91 -5.16 -7.12 17.37
N PHE A 92 -4.31 -7.69 16.51
CA PHE A 92 -3.56 -8.90 16.79
C PHE A 92 -2.09 -8.63 17.09
N ARG A 93 -1.58 -9.11 18.22
CA ARG A 93 -0.15 -8.98 18.59
C ARG A 93 0.70 -10.06 17.90
N ARG A 94 1.74 -9.65 17.19
CA ARG A 94 2.74 -10.55 16.58
C ARG A 94 3.54 -11.23 17.69
N GLY A 95 3.86 -12.51 17.50
CA GLY A 95 4.56 -13.32 18.50
C GLY A 95 3.66 -13.94 19.57
N TRP A 96 2.34 -13.73 19.51
CA TRP A 96 1.39 -14.60 20.23
C TRP A 96 1.35 -15.96 19.51
N SER A 97 2.36 -16.80 19.73
CA SER A 97 2.13 -18.22 19.60
C SER A 97 1.02 -18.55 20.59
N THR A 98 -0.13 -19.00 20.09
CA THR A 98 -0.96 -19.84 20.93
C THR A 98 -0.07 -21.04 21.24
N SER A 99 0.53 -21.02 22.44
CA SER A 99 1.06 -22.22 23.05
C SER A 99 -0.17 -23.07 23.33
N GLY A 100 -0.64 -23.76 22.28
CA GLY A 100 -1.60 -24.84 22.38
C GLY A 100 -0.91 -25.96 23.11
N GLY A 101 -0.97 -25.91 24.44
CA GLY A 101 -0.57 -27.00 25.30
C GLY A 101 -1.45 -28.22 25.08
N GLY A 102 -0.82 -29.39 25.16
CA GLY A 102 -1.43 -30.59 25.72
C GLY A 102 -2.33 -31.41 24.79
N GLY A 103 -1.76 -32.47 24.24
CA GLY A 103 -2.50 -33.54 23.57
C GLY A 103 -1.69 -34.82 23.51
N ASP A 104 -1.30 -35.32 24.70
CA ASP A 104 -0.81 -36.67 24.91
C ASP A 104 -1.75 -37.70 24.25
N ARG A 105 -1.21 -38.56 23.38
CA ARG A 105 -1.84 -39.84 23.01
C ARG A 105 -0.76 -40.89 22.76
N GLN A 106 -0.47 -41.64 23.83
CA GLN A 106 -0.14 -43.06 23.74
C GLN A 106 -1.13 -43.78 22.82
N ARG A 107 -0.62 -44.47 21.80
CA ARG A 107 -0.80 -45.92 21.64
C ARG A 107 0.17 -46.51 20.63
#